data_AF-A0A7W7GB85-F1
#
_entry.id   AF-A0A7W7GB85-F1
#
_cell.length_a   1.000
_cell.length_b   1.000
_cell.length_c   1.000
_cell.angle_alpha   90.00
_cell.angle_beta   90.00
_cell.angle_gamma   90.00
#
_symmetry.space_group_name_H-M   'P 1'
#
loop_
_entity.id
_entity.type
_entity.pdbx_description
1 polymer ?
#
loop_
_entity_poly.entity_id
_entity_poly.type
_entity_poly.pdbx_seq_one_letter_code
_entity_poly.pdbx_strand_id
1 'polypeptide(L)'
;MSELTEVTGPYGTANRVPRANYEQDSPAALDSWIITAPLWHPLWSQYRLLVITLAEVPGVPSATKHRPDVTHELMVLTLDPGHGPVQADQVRKGSLRYLTPGNVDEQFTTTDDKAVKLAELCVRAVVDGGLCPEAANAPDRIRAAWRQAIHQTLAHDRDPHHGRAN
;
A
#
# COMPACT_ATOMS: atom_id res chain seq x y z
N MET A 1 -2.44 -15.24 14.78
CA MET A 1 -1.94 -15.60 13.44
C MET A 1 -0.54 -15.01 13.32
N SER A 2 0.43 -15.75 12.78
CA SER A 2 1.77 -15.18 12.51
C SER A 2 1.62 -14.00 11.56
N GLU A 3 2.29 -12.90 11.88
CA GLU A 3 2.35 -11.73 11.00
C GLU A 3 3.08 -12.13 9.71
N LEU A 4 2.48 -11.89 8.54
CA LEU A 4 3.14 -12.17 7.27
C LEU A 4 4.25 -11.15 7.04
N THR A 5 5.47 -11.64 6.82
CA THR A 5 6.64 -10.81 6.49
C THR A 5 6.98 -10.85 5.01
N GLU A 6 6.51 -11.87 4.30
CA GLU A 6 6.71 -12.07 2.86
C GLU A 6 5.43 -12.63 2.23
N VAL A 7 5.12 -12.16 1.03
CA VAL A 7 4.01 -12.65 0.20
C VAL A 7 4.52 -12.83 -1.23
N THR A 8 4.41 -14.04 -1.77
CA THR A 8 4.82 -14.38 -3.14
C THR A 8 3.63 -14.87 -3.95
N GLY A 9 3.59 -14.47 -5.22
CA GLY A 9 2.57 -14.85 -6.20
C GLY A 9 3.16 -14.85 -7.62
N PRO A 10 2.36 -15.22 -8.64
CA PRO A 10 2.81 -15.33 -10.04
C PRO A 10 3.36 -14.03 -10.65
N TYR A 11 3.00 -12.86 -10.12
CA TYR A 11 3.44 -11.55 -10.62
C TYR A 11 4.62 -10.96 -9.84
N GLY A 12 5.04 -11.59 -8.74
CA GLY A 12 6.21 -11.14 -7.99
C GLY A 12 6.20 -11.55 -6.52
N THR A 13 6.99 -10.81 -5.74
CA THR A 13 7.14 -10.99 -4.29
C THR A 13 7.01 -9.64 -3.61
N ALA A 14 6.51 -9.64 -2.39
CA ALA A 14 6.46 -8.47 -1.53
C ALA A 14 7.01 -8.81 -0.16
N ASN A 15 7.85 -7.92 0.35
CA ASN A 15 8.48 -8.03 1.66
C ASN A 15 8.03 -6.88 2.53
N ARG A 16 7.59 -7.20 3.75
CA ARG A 16 7.16 -6.21 4.72
C ARG A 16 8.36 -5.49 5.29
N VAL A 17 8.29 -4.16 5.35
CA VAL A 17 9.33 -3.36 6.01
C VAL A 17 9.18 -3.54 7.52
N PRO A 18 10.24 -3.95 8.25
CA PRO A 18 10.18 -4.06 9.70
C PRO A 18 9.73 -2.74 10.34
N ARG A 19 8.73 -2.79 11.21
CA ARG A 19 8.15 -1.59 11.86
C ARG A 19 9.20 -0.74 12.59
N ALA A 20 10.17 -1.39 13.24
CA ALA A 20 11.30 -0.75 13.91
C ALA A 20 12.14 0.16 12.98
N ASN A 21 12.05 -0.02 11.66
CA ASN A 21 12.78 0.79 10.69
C ASN A 21 12.12 2.16 10.42
N TYR A 22 10.86 2.38 10.82
CA TYR A 22 10.15 3.62 10.53
C TYR A 22 9.29 4.18 11.66
N GLU A 23 8.90 3.40 12.67
CA GLU A 23 7.89 3.84 13.65
C GLU A 23 8.28 5.10 14.44
N GLN A 24 9.57 5.26 14.77
CA GLN A 24 10.05 6.44 15.49
C GLN A 24 10.09 7.69 14.60
N ASP A 25 10.39 7.49 13.31
CA ASP A 25 10.63 8.58 12.36
C ASP A 25 9.38 8.95 11.54
N SER A 26 8.39 8.08 11.51
CA SER A 26 7.14 8.21 10.77
C SER A 26 6.00 7.68 11.63
N PRO A 27 5.66 8.37 12.73
CA PRO A 27 4.65 7.92 13.68
C PRO A 27 3.23 7.78 13.09
N ALA A 28 2.98 8.37 11.92
CA ALA A 28 1.74 8.17 11.17
C ALA A 28 1.71 6.89 10.33
N ALA A 29 2.86 6.25 10.07
CA ALA A 29 2.93 5.04 9.27
C ALA A 29 2.48 3.81 10.07
N LEU A 30 1.49 3.10 9.53
CA LEU A 30 0.92 1.90 10.13
C LEU A 30 1.52 0.64 9.53
N ASP A 31 1.73 0.63 8.20
CA ASP A 31 2.38 -0.48 7.51
C ASP A 31 3.11 -0.03 6.23
N SER A 32 4.12 -0.81 5.82
CA SER A 32 4.83 -0.58 4.57
C SER A 32 5.44 -1.84 3.98
N TRP A 33 5.37 -1.96 2.66
CA TRP A 33 5.85 -3.11 1.88
C TRP A 33 6.69 -2.66 0.70
N ILE A 34 7.74 -3.43 0.41
CA ILE A 34 8.49 -3.37 -0.85
C ILE A 34 8.02 -4.51 -1.74
N ILE A 35 7.41 -4.17 -2.87
CA ILE A 35 6.90 -5.11 -3.87
C ILE A 35 7.90 -5.15 -5.01
N THR A 36 8.39 -6.35 -5.37
CA THR A 36 9.19 -6.61 -6.56
C THR A 36 8.34 -7.42 -7.53
N ALA A 37 7.88 -6.79 -8.61
CA ALA A 37 6.92 -7.34 -9.54
C ALA A 37 7.29 -6.96 -11.00
N PRO A 38 8.24 -7.68 -11.63
CA PRO A 38 8.82 -7.33 -12.92
C PRO A 38 7.87 -7.48 -14.12
N LEU A 39 6.71 -8.12 -13.93
CA LEU A 39 5.72 -8.32 -15.00
C LEU A 39 4.81 -7.10 -15.25
N TRP A 40 4.85 -6.09 -14.38
CA TRP A 40 3.97 -4.91 -14.51
C TRP A 40 4.53 -3.79 -15.38
N HIS A 41 5.86 -3.68 -15.51
CA HIS A 41 6.49 -2.64 -16.32
C HIS A 41 7.86 -3.09 -16.86
N PRO A 42 8.23 -2.74 -18.11
CA PRO A 42 9.49 -3.17 -18.71
C PRO A 42 10.74 -2.46 -18.19
N LEU A 43 10.61 -1.25 -17.60
CA LEU A 43 11.76 -0.42 -17.19
C LEU A 43 12.04 -0.39 -15.69
N TRP A 44 11.08 -0.80 -14.86
CA TRP A 44 11.22 -0.85 -13.41
C TRP A 44 10.35 -1.95 -12.86
N SER A 45 10.73 -2.48 -11.70
CA SER A 45 10.08 -3.66 -11.13
C SER A 45 9.72 -3.48 -9.66
N GLN A 46 10.10 -2.36 -9.02
CA GLN A 46 9.88 -2.17 -7.61
C GLN A 46 8.91 -1.05 -7.28
N TYR A 47 8.03 -1.35 -6.33
CA TYR A 47 7.01 -0.45 -5.82
C TYR A 47 7.05 -0.46 -4.30
N ARG A 48 6.63 0.64 -3.70
CA ARG A 48 6.31 0.72 -2.29
C ARG A 48 4.81 0.82 -2.14
N LEU A 49 4.24 -0.04 -1.30
CA LEU A 49 2.92 0.18 -0.74
C LEU A 49 3.09 0.65 0.70
N LEU A 50 2.36 1.68 1.11
CA LEU A 50 2.33 2.14 2.50
C LEU A 50 0.92 2.54 2.89
N VAL A 51 0.60 2.35 4.16
CA VAL A 51 -0.65 2.83 4.75
C VAL A 51 -0.34 3.68 5.97
N ILE A 52 -0.98 4.84 6.04
CA ILE A 52 -0.80 5.83 7.12
C ILE A 52 -2.14 6.14 7.78
N THR A 53 -2.08 6.58 9.03
CA THR A 53 -3.19 7.28 9.69
C THR A 53 -3.18 8.76 9.28
N LEU A 54 -4.37 9.33 9.16
CA LEU A 54 -4.62 10.76 8.93
C LEU A 54 -5.09 11.46 10.21
N ALA A 55 -4.87 10.83 11.37
CA ALA A 55 -5.01 11.46 12.67
C ALA A 55 -3.91 12.51 12.88
N GLU A 56 -4.18 13.49 13.74
CA GLU A 56 -3.15 14.46 14.14
C GLU A 56 -2.05 13.76 14.94
N VAL A 57 -0.80 13.98 14.55
CA VAL A 57 0.37 13.45 15.23
C VAL A 57 1.24 14.61 15.70
N PRO A 58 1.59 14.70 17.01
CA PRO A 58 2.40 15.79 17.53
C PRO A 58 3.71 15.97 16.75
N GLY A 59 3.96 17.19 16.27
CA GLY A 59 5.16 17.53 15.51
C GLY A 59 5.13 17.12 14.02
N VAL A 60 4.04 16.54 13.53
CA VAL A 60 3.82 16.23 12.11
C VAL A 60 2.79 17.21 11.53
N PRO A 61 2.99 17.76 10.32
CA PRO A 61 1.97 18.57 9.66
C PRO A 61 0.65 17.80 9.50
N SER A 62 -0.48 18.50 9.66
CA SER A 62 -1.80 17.90 9.46
C SER A 62 -1.93 17.31 8.06
N ALA A 63 -2.53 16.12 7.98
CA ALA A 63 -2.68 15.43 6.71
C ALA A 63 -3.64 16.19 5.77
N THR A 64 -3.31 16.22 4.49
CA THR A 64 -4.21 16.79 3.47
C THR A 64 -5.34 15.81 3.21
N LYS A 65 -6.58 16.19 3.55
CA LYS A 65 -7.77 15.36 3.34
C LYS A 65 -8.56 15.85 2.15
N HIS A 66 -8.87 14.96 1.20
CA HIS A 66 -9.70 15.28 0.03
C HIS A 66 -11.20 15.10 0.31
N ARG A 67 -11.55 14.52 1.46
CA ARG A 67 -12.93 14.33 1.93
C ARG A 67 -13.01 14.62 3.43
N PRO A 68 -14.12 15.18 3.93
CA PRO A 68 -14.38 15.17 5.37
C PRO A 68 -14.49 13.69 5.82
N ASP A 69 -13.94 13.36 6.98
CA ASP A 69 -14.09 12.06 7.66
C ASP A 69 -13.21 10.88 7.23
N VAL A 70 -12.26 11.07 6.31
CA VAL A 70 -11.23 10.05 6.04
C VAL A 70 -10.23 9.98 7.20
N THR A 71 -9.88 8.75 7.59
CA THR A 71 -8.98 8.48 8.73
C THR A 71 -7.67 7.82 8.31
N HIS A 72 -7.59 7.26 7.11
CA HIS A 72 -6.44 6.53 6.61
C HIS A 72 -6.15 6.86 5.15
N GLU A 73 -4.93 6.62 4.72
CA GLU A 73 -4.53 6.71 3.31
C GLU A 73 -3.61 5.55 2.95
N LEU A 74 -3.87 4.90 1.82
CA LEU A 74 -3.00 3.91 1.21
C LEU A 74 -2.39 4.52 -0.05
N MET A 75 -1.08 4.41 -0.15
CA MET A 75 -0.33 4.89 -1.29
C MET A 75 0.46 3.77 -1.96
N VAL A 76 0.57 3.85 -3.29
CA VAL A 76 1.46 3.01 -4.09
C VAL A 76 2.38 3.92 -4.89
N LEU A 77 3.68 3.72 -4.72
CA LEU A 77 4.73 4.54 -5.33
C LEU A 77 5.67 3.64 -6.13
N THR A 78 5.97 4.00 -7.38
CA THR A 78 7.09 3.38 -8.10
C THR A 78 8.41 3.80 -7.47
N LEU A 79 9.25 2.84 -7.07
CA LEU A 79 10.61 3.13 -6.61
C LEU A 79 11.51 3.47 -7.80
N ASP A 80 12.40 4.43 -7.60
CA ASP A 80 13.32 4.88 -8.64
C ASP A 80 14.33 3.76 -8.97
N PRO A 81 14.33 3.20 -10.20
CA PRO A 81 15.22 2.13 -10.58
C PRO A 81 16.71 2.56 -10.60
N GLY A 82 17.00 3.86 -10.68
CA GLY A 82 18.37 4.39 -10.59
C GLY A 82 18.97 4.30 -9.18
N HIS A 83 18.16 3.98 -8.16
CA HIS A 83 18.53 3.92 -6.76
C HIS A 83 18.16 2.58 -6.10
N GLY A 84 17.86 1.55 -6.91
CA GLY A 84 17.47 0.20 -6.48
C GLY A 84 18.22 -0.93 -7.19
N PRO A 85 18.07 -2.19 -6.75
CA PRO A 85 16.93 -2.69 -5.99
C PRO A 85 17.01 -2.43 -4.47
N VAL A 86 15.87 -2.07 -3.89
CA VAL A 86 15.66 -1.84 -2.46
C VAL A 86 15.26 -3.15 -1.78
N GLN A 87 15.85 -3.41 -0.61
CA GLN A 87 15.47 -4.51 0.29
C GLN A 87 14.67 -3.97 1.48
N ALA A 88 13.61 -4.67 1.89
CA ALA A 88 12.67 -4.20 2.91
C ALA A 88 13.32 -4.02 4.30
N ASP A 89 14.24 -4.90 4.67
CA ASP A 89 15.01 -4.86 5.92
C ASP A 89 16.03 -3.71 5.97
N GLN A 90 16.42 -3.17 4.81
CA GLN A 90 17.35 -2.06 4.65
C GLN A 90 16.68 -0.69 4.54
N VAL A 91 15.35 -0.63 4.45
CA VAL A 91 14.62 0.65 4.38
C VAL A 91 14.88 1.46 5.65
N ARG A 92 15.21 2.74 5.49
CA ARG A 92 15.39 3.71 6.60
C ARG A 92 14.72 5.03 6.23
N LYS A 93 14.57 5.93 7.22
CA LYS A 93 14.06 7.28 6.97
C LYS A 93 14.85 7.97 5.85
N GLY A 94 14.13 8.50 4.86
CA GLY A 94 14.72 9.23 3.73
C GLY A 94 15.54 8.39 2.75
N SER A 95 15.65 7.07 2.93
CA SER A 95 16.45 6.21 2.05
C SER A 95 15.76 5.90 0.72
N LEU A 96 14.43 6.04 0.66
CA LEU A 96 13.65 5.68 -0.52
C LEU A 96 13.52 6.84 -1.50
N ARG A 97 13.96 6.59 -2.74
CA ARG A 97 13.66 7.42 -3.90
C ARG A 97 12.53 6.79 -4.69
N TYR A 98 11.57 7.61 -5.09
CA TYR A 98 10.40 7.17 -5.84
C TYR A 98 10.10 8.18 -6.95
N LEU A 99 9.45 7.69 -8.00
CA LEU A 99 9.05 8.51 -9.12
C LEU A 99 7.77 9.29 -8.76
N THR A 100 7.64 10.49 -9.32
CA THR A 100 6.44 11.34 -9.16
C THR A 100 5.76 11.55 -10.50
N PRO A 101 4.42 11.60 -10.56
CA PRO A 101 3.47 11.50 -9.44
C PRO A 101 3.36 10.08 -8.86
N GLY A 102 2.76 9.96 -7.66
CA GLY A 102 2.39 8.67 -7.10
C GLY A 102 1.40 7.90 -7.98
N ASN A 103 1.44 6.57 -7.91
CA ASN A 103 0.63 5.72 -8.77
C ASN A 103 -0.81 5.68 -8.25
N VAL A 104 -0.97 5.48 -6.93
CA VAL A 104 -2.24 5.40 -6.22
C VAL A 104 -2.11 6.16 -4.91
N ASP A 105 -3.11 6.99 -4.60
CA ASP A 105 -3.29 7.67 -3.32
C ASP A 105 -4.80 7.60 -3.00
N GLU A 106 -5.22 6.67 -2.15
CA GLU A 106 -6.65 6.49 -1.80
C GLU A 106 -6.87 6.63 -0.29
N GLN A 107 -7.71 7.59 0.08
CA GLN A 107 -8.10 7.86 1.46
C GLN A 107 -9.37 7.10 1.84
N PHE A 108 -9.46 6.52 3.03
CA PHE A 108 -10.61 5.74 3.46
C PHE A 108 -10.82 5.83 4.98
N THR A 109 -11.93 5.24 5.45
CA THR A 109 -12.31 5.26 6.87
C THR A 109 -12.47 3.85 7.41
N THR A 110 -11.61 3.51 8.36
CA THR A 110 -11.58 2.22 9.07
C THR A 110 -10.78 2.35 10.37
N THR A 111 -10.49 1.24 11.05
CA THR A 111 -9.56 1.17 12.20
C THR A 111 -8.15 0.81 11.74
N ASP A 112 -7.12 1.20 12.49
CA ASP A 112 -5.70 0.92 12.16
C ASP A 112 -5.45 -0.57 11.87
N ASP A 113 -5.95 -1.49 12.70
CA ASP A 113 -5.81 -2.93 12.49
C ASP A 113 -6.39 -3.40 11.15
N LYS A 114 -7.54 -2.84 10.76
CA LYS A 114 -8.17 -3.15 9.47
C LYS A 114 -7.42 -2.51 8.32
N ALA A 115 -6.83 -1.33 8.51
CA ALA A 115 -5.99 -0.68 7.50
C ALA A 115 -4.71 -1.47 7.22
N VAL A 116 -4.06 -2.00 8.27
CA VAL A 116 -2.92 -2.92 8.15
C VAL A 116 -3.33 -4.20 7.41
N LYS A 117 -4.48 -4.80 7.78
CA LYS A 117 -4.97 -6.00 7.10
C LYS A 117 -5.31 -5.75 5.64
N LEU A 118 -5.90 -4.60 5.33
CA LEU A 118 -6.18 -4.17 3.96
C LEU A 118 -4.88 -4.03 3.15
N ALA A 119 -3.82 -3.45 3.71
CA ALA A 119 -2.52 -3.36 3.04
C ALA A 119 -1.97 -4.75 2.66
N GLU A 120 -2.04 -5.73 3.58
CA GLU A 120 -1.64 -7.12 3.30
C GLU A 120 -2.46 -7.74 2.14
N LEU A 121 -3.78 -7.54 2.13
CA LEU A 121 -4.66 -8.02 1.06
C LEU A 121 -4.36 -7.35 -0.29
N CYS A 122 -4.11 -6.04 -0.28
CA CYS A 122 -3.72 -5.30 -1.48
C CYS A 122 -2.37 -5.79 -2.03
N VAL A 123 -1.38 -6.02 -1.17
CA VAL A 123 -0.09 -6.57 -1.57
C VAL A 123 -0.25 -7.97 -2.18
N ARG A 124 -1.05 -8.85 -1.55
CA ARG A 124 -1.39 -10.16 -2.11
C ARG A 124 -2.01 -10.01 -3.50
N ALA A 125 -3.01 -9.15 -3.65
CA ALA A 125 -3.67 -8.89 -4.92
C ALA A 125 -2.69 -8.38 -6.00
N VAL A 126 -1.68 -7.59 -5.64
CA VAL A 126 -0.64 -7.15 -6.58
C VAL A 126 0.24 -8.32 -7.04
N VAL A 127 0.75 -9.13 -6.11
CA VAL A 127 1.65 -10.25 -6.48
C VAL A 127 0.91 -11.42 -7.12
N ASP A 128 -0.41 -11.50 -6.98
CA ASP A 128 -1.26 -12.47 -7.66
C ASP A 128 -1.80 -11.99 -9.02
N GLY A 129 -1.53 -10.73 -9.42
CA GLY A 129 -1.98 -10.19 -10.71
C GLY A 129 -3.36 -9.53 -10.70
N GLY A 130 -4.01 -9.43 -9.54
CA GLY A 130 -5.35 -8.85 -9.38
C GLY A 130 -5.39 -7.32 -9.30
N LEU A 131 -4.31 -6.68 -8.85
CA LEU A 131 -4.17 -5.22 -8.83
C LEU A 131 -2.86 -4.77 -9.50
N CYS A 132 -2.98 -3.89 -10.48
CA CYS A 132 -1.82 -3.30 -11.17
C CYS A 132 -1.23 -2.18 -10.30
N PRO A 133 0.03 -2.28 -9.82
CA PRO A 133 0.65 -1.22 -9.04
C PRO A 133 1.15 -0.05 -9.91
N GLU A 134 1.25 -0.24 -11.23
CA GLU A 134 1.78 0.73 -12.18
C GLU A 134 0.65 1.59 -12.80
N ALA A 135 0.78 2.91 -12.83
CA ALA A 135 -0.25 3.80 -13.35
C ALA A 135 0.06 4.46 -14.71
N ALA A 136 1.32 4.44 -15.19
CA ALA A 136 1.78 5.23 -16.34
C ALA A 136 0.97 5.02 -17.62
N ASN A 137 0.52 3.80 -17.89
CA ASN A 137 -0.16 3.47 -19.15
C ASN A 137 -1.69 3.69 -19.13
N ALA A 138 -2.32 3.74 -17.96
CA ALA A 138 -3.78 3.90 -17.85
C ALA A 138 -4.19 4.40 -16.44
N PRO A 139 -3.78 5.62 -16.05
CA PRO A 139 -3.85 6.06 -14.66
C PRO A 139 -5.28 6.07 -14.11
N ASP A 140 -6.27 6.54 -14.87
CA ASP A 140 -7.66 6.61 -14.42
C ASP A 140 -8.26 5.23 -14.16
N ARG A 141 -8.06 4.30 -15.10
CA ARG A 141 -8.54 2.91 -14.98
C ARG A 141 -7.92 2.23 -13.77
N ILE A 142 -6.61 2.42 -13.57
CA ILE A 142 -5.85 1.73 -12.53
C ILE A 142 -6.23 2.28 -11.16
N ARG A 143 -6.28 3.60 -11.01
CA ARG A 143 -6.75 4.25 -9.76
C ARG A 143 -8.21 3.91 -9.45
N ALA A 144 -9.08 3.81 -10.46
CA ALA A 144 -10.46 3.38 -10.27
C ALA A 144 -10.55 1.93 -9.76
N ALA A 145 -9.74 1.02 -10.31
CA ALA A 145 -9.68 -0.37 -9.85
C ALA A 145 -9.19 -0.49 -8.40
N TRP A 146 -8.14 0.26 -8.03
CA TRP A 146 -7.66 0.33 -6.65
C TRP A 146 -8.72 0.85 -5.69
N ARG A 147 -9.37 1.96 -6.03
CA ARG A 147 -10.48 2.50 -5.25
C ARG A 147 -11.57 1.45 -5.07
N GLN A 148 -12.05 0.86 -6.16
CA GLN A 148 -13.11 -0.15 -6.10
C GLN A 148 -12.73 -1.32 -5.19
N ALA A 149 -11.52 -1.87 -5.32
CA ALA A 149 -11.05 -2.98 -4.50
C ALA A 149 -11.03 -2.61 -3.01
N ILE A 150 -10.46 -1.45 -2.65
CA ILE A 150 -10.41 -0.96 -1.26
C ILE A 150 -11.82 -0.83 -0.67
N HIS A 151 -12.74 -0.17 -1.38
CA HIS A 151 -14.10 0.06 -0.88
C HIS A 151 -14.89 -1.25 -0.78
N GLN A 152 -14.74 -2.18 -1.72
CA GLN A 152 -15.38 -3.50 -1.66
C GLN A 152 -14.87 -4.34 -0.48
N THR A 153 -13.54 -4.41 -0.28
CA THR A 153 -12.96 -5.13 0.87
C THR A 153 -13.46 -4.58 2.20
N LEU A 154 -13.48 -3.25 2.35
CA LEU A 154 -13.98 -2.62 3.58
C LEU A 154 -15.50 -2.79 3.78
N ALA A 155 -16.27 -2.95 2.70
CA ALA A 155 -17.71 -3.22 2.77
C ALA A 155 -17.99 -4.67 3.19
N HIS A 156 -17.26 -5.66 2.67
CA HIS A 156 -17.40 -7.06 3.06
C HIS A 156 -17.12 -7.29 4.55
N ASP A 157 -16.18 -6.55 5.14
CA ASP A 157 -15.91 -6.60 6.58
C ASP A 157 -17.03 -6.02 7.45
N ARG A 158 -17.96 -5.24 6.87
CA ARG A 158 -19.12 -4.66 7.57
C ARG A 158 -20.34 -5.57 7.49
N ASP A 159 -20.38 -6.50 6.53
CA ASP A 159 -21.46 -7.48 6.36
C ASP A 159 -20.89 -8.91 6.19
N PRO A 160 -20.68 -9.64 7.31
CA PRO A 160 -20.15 -11.00 7.27
C PRO A 160 -21.11 -12.03 6.63
N HIS A 161 -22.32 -11.64 6.19
CA HIS A 161 -23.33 -12.58 5.67
C HIS A 161 -23.35 -12.76 4.14
N HIS A 162 -22.53 -12.04 3.38
CA HIS A 162 -22.49 -12.18 1.91
C HIS A 162 -21.60 -13.33 1.37
N GLY A 163 -21.19 -14.28 2.21
CA GLY A 163 -20.33 -15.42 1.85
C GLY A 163 -20.98 -16.82 1.91
N ARG A 164 -22.30 -16.92 2.12
CA ARG A 164 -23.02 -18.21 2.10
C ARG A 164 -24.26 -18.13 1.23
N ALA A 165 -24.05 -18.19 -0.09
CA ALA A 165 -25.04 -18.80 -0.95
C ALA A 165 -24.86 -20.32 -0.85
N ASN A 166 -25.94 -21.03 -0.52
CA ASN A 166 -26.01 -22.50 -0.51
C ASN A 166 -25.68 -23.09 -1.89
#